data_AF-A0A7Z9XE96-F1
#
_entry.id   AF-A0A7Z9XE96-F1
#
_cell.length_a   1.000
_cell.length_b   1.000
_cell.length_c   1.000
_cell.angle_alpha   90.00
_cell.angle_beta   90.00
_cell.angle_gamma   90.00
#
_symmetry.space_group_name_H-M   'P 1'
#
loop_
_entity.id
_entity.type
_entity.pdbx_description
1 polymer ?
#
loop_
_entity_poly.entity_id
_entity_poly.type
_entity_poly.pdbx_seq_one_letter_code
_entity_poly.pdbx_strand_id
1 'polypeptide(L)'
;MNGKSDEEQLAFAATKGWTILTHDVRHFRELHRRYMEKGLEHTGIIVSKRMETGFTLHCLLNLLNQVSAKEARNSLLFLQNFAPKGDTK
;
A
#
# COMPACT_ATOMS: atom_id res chain seq x y z
N MET A 1 -14.65 2.95 -20.27
CA MET A 1 -13.77 1.81 -19.92
C MET A 1 -13.76 1.73 -18.41
N ASN A 2 -14.58 0.87 -17.81
CA ASN A 2 -14.67 0.77 -16.35
C ASN A 2 -13.52 -0.11 -15.87
N GLY A 3 -12.51 0.50 -15.24
CA GLY A 3 -11.51 -0.26 -14.49
C GLY A 3 -12.20 -1.10 -13.41
N LYS A 4 -11.53 -2.19 -12.98
CA LYS A 4 -12.02 -3.00 -11.86
C LYS A 4 -12.09 -2.15 -10.58
N SER A 5 -13.07 -2.45 -9.72
CA SER A 5 -13.23 -1.76 -8.44
C SER A 5 -12.02 -1.97 -7.52
N ASP A 6 -11.79 -1.06 -6.57
CA ASP A 6 -10.70 -1.17 -5.59
C ASP A 6 -10.76 -2.49 -4.80
N GLU A 7 -11.97 -2.96 -4.51
CA GLU A 7 -12.22 -4.26 -3.86
C GLU A 7 -11.77 -5.43 -4.72
N GLU A 8 -12.12 -5.43 -6.02
CA GLU A 8 -11.64 -6.46 -6.95
C GLU A 8 -10.12 -6.42 -7.14
N GLN A 9 -9.53 -5.23 -7.16
CA GLN A 9 -8.07 -5.08 -7.26
C GLN A 9 -7.40 -5.69 -6.02
N LEU A 10 -7.88 -5.35 -4.81
CA LEU A 10 -7.33 -5.89 -3.56
C LEU A 10 -7.54 -7.40 -3.45
N ALA A 11 -8.72 -7.89 -3.81
CA ALA A 11 -8.99 -9.32 -3.83
C ALA A 11 -8.05 -10.03 -4.81
N PHE A 12 -7.89 -9.51 -6.03
CA PHE A 12 -6.97 -10.07 -7.00
C PHE A 12 -5.52 -10.07 -6.50
N ALA A 13 -5.04 -8.97 -5.94
CA ALA A 13 -3.70 -8.89 -5.36
C ALA A 13 -3.54 -9.89 -4.20
N ALA A 14 -4.53 -10.02 -3.31
CA ALA A 14 -4.52 -10.99 -2.24
C ALA A 14 -4.41 -12.44 -2.76
N THR A 15 -5.12 -12.79 -3.84
CA THR A 15 -5.01 -14.14 -4.46
C THR A 15 -3.62 -14.41 -5.06
N LYS A 16 -2.90 -13.37 -5.46
CA LYS A 16 -1.55 -13.47 -6.04
C LYS A 16 -0.44 -13.32 -5.00
N GLY A 17 -0.78 -13.00 -3.76
CA GLY A 17 0.22 -12.67 -2.74
C GLY A 17 0.93 -11.34 -3.01
N TRP A 18 0.24 -10.39 -3.62
CA TRP A 18 0.80 -9.09 -3.99
C TRP A 18 0.33 -7.98 -3.05
N THR A 19 1.23 -7.05 -2.79
CA THR A 19 0.94 -5.79 -2.08
C THR A 19 0.53 -4.73 -3.09
N ILE A 20 -0.55 -4.00 -2.81
CA ILE A 20 -1.00 -2.89 -3.68
C ILE A 20 -0.34 -1.59 -3.25
N LEU A 21 0.13 -0.80 -4.21
CA LEU A 21 0.47 0.61 -4.03
C LEU A 21 -0.62 1.48 -4.66
N THR A 22 -1.17 2.43 -3.89
CA THR A 22 -2.26 3.32 -4.34
C THR A 22 -2.08 4.74 -3.83
N HIS A 23 -2.63 5.71 -4.57
CA HIS A 23 -2.78 7.09 -4.12
C HIS A 23 -4.15 7.37 -3.49
N ASP A 24 -5.10 6.42 -3.57
CA ASP A 24 -6.42 6.56 -2.98
C ASP A 24 -6.41 6.10 -1.51
N VAL A 25 -5.93 7.00 -0.65
CA VAL A 25 -5.83 6.75 0.79
C VAL A 25 -7.20 6.50 1.43
N ARG A 26 -8.27 7.16 0.94
CA ARG A 26 -9.58 7.10 1.61
C ARG A 26 -10.26 5.76 1.35
N HIS A 27 -10.38 5.35 0.09
CA HIS A 27 -11.06 4.11 -0.25
C HIS A 27 -10.31 2.89 0.28
N PHE A 28 -8.98 2.85 0.14
CA PHE A 28 -8.21 1.69 0.61
C PHE A 28 -8.11 1.58 2.13
N ARG A 29 -8.19 2.68 2.88
CA ARG A 29 -8.32 2.62 4.36
C ARG A 29 -9.64 2.01 4.79
N GLU A 30 -10.74 2.38 4.13
CA GLU A 30 -12.05 1.81 4.40
C GLU A 30 -12.10 0.34 4.00
N LEU A 31 -11.51 -0.02 2.86
CA LEU A 31 -11.42 -1.40 2.41
C LEU A 31 -10.58 -2.27 3.36
N HIS A 32 -9.43 -1.77 3.82
CA HIS A 32 -8.62 -2.41 4.85
C HIS A 32 -9.44 -2.68 6.12
N ARG A 33 -10.15 -1.67 6.63
CA ARG A 33 -11.04 -1.81 7.81
C ARG A 33 -12.06 -2.93 7.60
N ARG A 34 -12.74 -2.96 6.45
CA ARG A 34 -13.72 -4.00 6.11
C ARG A 34 -13.12 -5.39 6.05
N TYR A 35 -11.90 -5.53 5.53
CA TYR A 35 -11.20 -6.82 5.51
C TYR A 35 -10.92 -7.29 6.95
N MET A 36 -10.40 -6.41 7.80
CA MET A 36 -10.12 -6.73 9.20
C MET A 36 -11.40 -7.10 9.97
N GLU A 37 -12.50 -6.36 9.79
CA GLU A 37 -13.79 -6.63 10.42
C GLU A 37 -14.41 -7.96 9.99
N LYS A 38 -14.21 -8.36 8.73
CA LYS A 38 -14.69 -9.64 8.19
C LYS A 38 -13.75 -10.82 8.45
N GLY A 39 -12.62 -10.59 9.11
CA GLY A 39 -11.58 -11.62 9.29
C GLY A 39 -10.93 -12.07 7.98
N LEU A 40 -10.99 -11.24 6.94
CA LEU A 40 -10.36 -11.50 5.65
C LEU A 40 -8.91 -11.03 5.66
N GLU A 41 -8.06 -11.77 4.98
CA GLU A 41 -6.65 -11.42 4.86
C GLU A 41 -6.32 -10.79 3.51
N HIS A 42 -5.39 -9.85 3.51
CA HIS A 42 -4.77 -9.29 2.31
C HIS A 42 -3.26 -9.22 2.47
N THR A 43 -2.51 -9.24 1.37
CA THR A 43 -1.05 -9.33 1.42
C THR A 43 -0.36 -8.01 1.80
N GLY A 44 -1.07 -6.89 1.66
CA GLY A 44 -0.65 -5.58 2.18
C GLY A 44 -1.18 -4.44 1.32
N ILE A 45 -1.31 -3.26 1.93
CA ILE A 45 -1.73 -2.04 1.23
C ILE A 45 -0.72 -0.95 1.55
N ILE A 46 -0.10 -0.38 0.52
CA ILE A 46 0.76 0.78 0.59
C ILE A 46 -0.04 1.97 0.04
N VAL A 47 -0.28 2.96 0.89
CA VAL A 47 -0.91 4.22 0.50
C VAL A 47 0.14 5.30 0.39
N SER A 48 0.03 6.14 -0.63
CA SER A 48 1.00 7.21 -0.88
C SER A 48 0.31 8.53 -1.23
N LYS A 49 0.82 9.65 -0.71
CA LYS A 49 0.43 10.97 -1.22
C LYS A 49 0.95 11.14 -2.65
N ARG A 50 0.37 12.06 -3.43
CA ARG A 50 1.00 12.44 -4.70
C ARG A 50 2.30 13.18 -4.36
N MET A 51 3.41 12.59 -4.76
CA MET A 51 4.76 13.11 -4.57
C MET A 51 5.48 13.05 -5.92
N GLU A 52 6.62 13.70 -6.04
CA GLU A 52 7.45 13.55 -7.22
C GLU A 52 7.83 12.09 -7.44
N THR A 53 7.96 11.67 -8.70
CA THR A 53 8.23 10.28 -9.06
C THR A 53 9.54 9.79 -8.46
N GLY A 54 10.60 10.63 -8.47
CA GLY A 54 11.89 10.28 -7.86
C GLY A 54 11.77 10.04 -6.35
N PHE A 55 11.06 10.93 -5.65
CA PHE A 55 10.80 10.78 -4.22
C PHE A 55 9.97 9.53 -3.91
N THR A 56 8.95 9.24 -4.73
CA THR A 56 8.13 8.02 -4.61
C THR A 56 8.97 6.76 -4.78
N LEU A 57 9.90 6.75 -5.74
CA LEU A 57 10.79 5.63 -5.98
C LEU A 57 11.75 5.42 -4.81
N HIS A 58 12.35 6.48 -4.27
CA HIS A 58 13.22 6.40 -3.10
C HIS A 58 12.50 5.82 -1.88
N CYS A 59 11.29 6.31 -1.58
CA CYS A 59 10.48 5.77 -0.49
C CYS A 59 10.13 4.29 -0.71
N LEU A 60 9.84 3.90 -1.96
CA LEU A 60 9.51 2.51 -2.29
C LEU A 60 10.71 1.59 -2.09
N LEU A 61 11.90 1.99 -2.56
CA LEU A 61 13.13 1.22 -2.34
C LEU A 61 13.45 1.08 -0.84
N ASN A 62 13.27 2.15 -0.05
CA ASN A 62 13.44 2.10 1.40
C ASN A 62 12.44 1.18 2.08
N LEU A 63 11.18 1.18 1.63
CA LEU A 63 10.15 0.28 2.14
C LEU A 63 10.52 -1.18 1.88
N LEU A 64 10.96 -1.50 0.66
CA LEU A 64 11.36 -2.87 0.29
C LEU A 64 12.55 -3.38 1.13
N ASN A 65 13.42 -2.50 1.60
CA ASN A 65 14.55 -2.85 2.46
C ASN A 65 14.19 -2.99 3.95
N GLN A 66 13.07 -2.39 4.39
CA GLN A 66 12.70 -2.33 5.81
C GLN A 66 11.52 -3.22 6.18
N VAL A 67 10.68 -3.59 5.22
CA VAL A 67 9.44 -4.32 5.47
C VAL A 67 9.47 -5.66 4.76
N SER A 68 9.38 -6.73 5.54
CA SER A 68 9.22 -8.09 5.02
C SER A 68 7.79 -8.36 4.55
N ALA A 69 7.61 -9.34 3.67
CA ALA A 69 6.28 -9.76 3.22
C ALA A 69 5.36 -10.21 4.36
N LYS A 70 5.93 -10.71 5.46
CA LYS A 70 5.17 -11.12 6.65
C LYS A 70 4.62 -9.92 7.41
N GLU A 71 5.40 -8.84 7.52
CA GLU A 71 5.01 -7.59 8.18
C GLU A 71 4.01 -6.78 7.36
N ALA A 72 4.10 -6.89 6.02
CA ALA A 72 3.16 -6.23 5.11
C ALA A 72 1.76 -6.89 5.12
N ARG A 73 1.65 -8.17 5.48
CA ARG A 73 0.38 -8.91 5.52
C ARG A 73 -0.59 -8.24 6.49
N ASN A 74 -1.82 -8.02 6.03
CA ASN A 74 -2.88 -7.34 6.78
C ASN A 74 -2.50 -5.95 7.31
N SER A 75 -1.47 -5.33 6.73
CA SER A 75 -0.98 -4.02 7.14
C SER A 75 -1.34 -2.94 6.13
N LEU A 76 -1.58 -1.73 6.65
CA LEU A 76 -1.73 -0.51 5.87
C LEU A 76 -0.51 0.39 6.12
N LEU A 77 0.37 0.47 5.13
CA LEU A 77 1.64 1.19 5.19
C LEU A 77 1.53 2.53 4.47
N PHE A 78 2.13 3.57 5.04
CA PHE A 78 2.22 4.88 4.41
C PHE A 78 3.59 5.05 3.76
N LEU A 79 3.63 5.25 2.44
CA LEU A 79 4.88 5.32 1.70
C LEU A 79 5.77 6.48 2.18
N GLN A 80 5.17 7.61 2.54
CA GLN A 80 5.90 8.78 3.07
C GLN A 80 6.65 8.52 4.39
N ASN A 81 6.32 7.45 5.14
CA ASN A 81 7.04 7.11 6.37
C ASN A 81 8.45 6.57 6.07
N PHE A 82 8.71 6.18 4.83
CA PHE A 82 9.99 5.65 4.36
C PHE A 82 10.81 6.70 3.60
N ALA A 83 10.46 7.98 3.76
CA ALA A 83 11.22 9.08 3.19
C ALA A 83 12.69 9.02 3.62
N PRO A 84 13.64 9.30 2.71
CA PRO A 84 15.04 9.39 3.07
C PRO A 84 15.21 10.46 4.17
N LYS A 85 15.92 10.08 5.25
CA LYS A 85 16.30 11.02 6.31
C LYS A 85 17.37 11.97 5.73
N GLY A 86 16.95 13.04 5.05
CA GLY A 86 17.88 14.00 4.45
C GLY A 86 17.25 15.01 3.50
N ASP A 87 16.14 14.70 2.84
CA ASP A 87 15.54 15.57 1.82
C ASP A 87 14.39 16.42 2.40
N THR A 88 14.70 17.21 3.42
CA THR A 88 14.00 18.47 3.65
C THR A 88 14.79 19.53 2.89
N LYS A 89 14.34 19.88 1.70
CA LYS A 89 14.77 21.10 1.02
C LYS A 89 13.54 21.91 0.64
#